data_AF-A0A140LJG8-F1
#
_entry.id   AF-A0A140LJG8-F1
#
_cell.length_a   1.000
_cell.length_b   1.000
_cell.length_c   1.000
_cell.angle_alpha   90.00
_cell.angle_beta   90.00
_cell.angle_gamma   90.00
#
_symmetry.space_group_name_H-M   'P 1'
#
loop_
_entity.id
_entity.type
_entity.pdbx_description
1 polymer ?
#
loop_
_entity_poly.entity_id
_entity_poly.type
_entity_poly.pdbx_seq_one_letter_code
_entity_poly.pdbx_strand_id
1 'polypeptide(L)' 'METGVRIYNVEPLMEKGHLDHEQVGSVGLVEMLHRSNLLALVGGGSSPKFSEISGS' A
#
# COMPACT_ATOMS: atom_id res chain seq x y z
N MET A 1 -9.62 -11.17 3.98
CA MET A 1 -9.18 -10.99 2.58
C MET A 1 -8.20 -9.85 2.60
N GLU A 2 -6.91 -10.12 2.36
CA GLU A 2 -5.88 -9.08 2.28
C GLU A 2 -5.81 -8.67 0.80
N THR A 3 -6.21 -7.44 0.45
CA THR A 3 -6.57 -7.06 -0.94
C THR A 3 -5.63 -6.05 -1.60
N GLY A 4 -4.50 -5.71 -0.96
CA GLY A 4 -3.56 -4.69 -1.45
C GLY A 4 -3.95 -3.26 -1.04
N VAL A 5 -3.62 -2.26 -1.88
CA VAL A 5 -3.72 -0.82 -1.59
C VAL A 5 -4.50 -0.10 -2.68
N ARG A 6 -5.46 0.75 -2.29
CA ARG A 6 -6.22 1.61 -3.21
C ARG A 6 -6.03 3.07 -2.87
N ILE A 7 -5.90 3.90 -3.91
CA ILE A 7 -5.68 5.34 -3.79
C ILE A 7 -6.91 6.04 -4.35
N TYR A 8 -7.48 6.95 -3.57
CA TYR A 8 -8.67 7.70 -3.96
C TYR A 8 -8.36 9.20 -4.05
N ASN A 9 -8.84 9.85 -5.10
CA ASN A 9 -9.09 11.27 -5.04
C ASN A 9 -10.30 11.51 -4.14
N VAL A 10 -10.27 12.60 -3.36
CA VAL A 10 -11.41 13.01 -2.52
C VAL A 10 -12.40 13.87 -3.31
N GLU A 11 -11.91 14.64 -4.27
CA GLU A 11 -12.72 15.56 -5.08
C GLU A 11 -12.34 15.49 -6.57
N PRO A 12 -13.20 14.90 -7.44
CA PRO A 12 -14.34 14.06 -7.04
C PRO A 12 -13.86 12.76 -6.36
N LEU A 13 -14.73 12.14 -5.57
CA LEU A 13 -14.43 10.83 -4.97
C LEU A 13 -14.29 9.78 -6.06
N MET A 14 -13.05 9.41 -6.37
CA MET A 14 -12.74 8.53 -7.51
C MET A 14 -11.46 7.74 -7.23
N GLU A 15 -11.47 6.45 -7.57
CA GLU A 15 -10.27 5.61 -7.51
C GLU A 15 -9.24 6.12 -8.53
N LYS A 16 -8.06 6.47 -8.04
CA LYS A 16 -6.94 6.97 -8.84
C LYS A 16 -5.98 5.84 -9.24
N GLY A 17 -5.89 4.81 -8.40
CA GLY A 17 -5.01 3.67 -8.64
C GLY A 17 -5.21 2.55 -7.63
N HIS A 18 -4.77 1.37 -8.01
CA HIS A 18 -4.88 0.15 -7.23
C HIS A 18 -3.60 -0.67 -7.40
N LEU A 19 -3.03 -1.09 -6.27
CA LEU A 19 -1.95 -2.07 -6.21
C LEU A 19 -2.51 -3.32 -5.54
N ASP A 20 -2.54 -4.43 -6.26
CA ASP A 20 -3.15 -5.65 -5.74
C ASP A 20 -2.27 -6.38 -4.71
N HIS A 21 -2.82 -7.44 -4.12
CA HIS A 21 -2.12 -8.26 -3.15
C HIS A 21 -0.86 -8.94 -3.73
N GLU A 22 -0.83 -9.30 -5.01
CA GLU A 22 0.35 -9.91 -5.63
C GLU A 22 1.50 -8.88 -5.74
N GLN A 23 1.16 -7.60 -5.92
CA GLN A 23 2.11 -6.49 -5.99
C GLN A 23 2.67 -6.11 -4.62
N VAL A 24 1.84 -5.99 -3.58
CA VAL A 24 2.25 -5.42 -2.27
C VAL A 24 2.18 -6.38 -1.08
N GLY A 25 1.61 -7.58 -1.27
CA GLY A 25 1.27 -8.48 -0.17
C GLY A 25 0.27 -7.86 0.79
N SER A 26 0.40 -8.23 2.05
CA SER A 26 -0.43 -7.69 3.13
C SER A 26 0.23 -6.48 3.75
N VAL A 27 -0.58 -5.43 3.91
CA VAL A 27 -0.12 -4.10 4.26
C VAL A 27 -0.79 -3.66 5.55
N GLY A 28 0.01 -3.26 6.53
CA GLY A 28 -0.48 -2.76 7.82
C GLY A 28 -0.59 -1.22 7.87
N LEU A 29 0.27 -0.52 7.13
CA LEU A 29 0.29 0.94 7.06
C LEU A 29 0.65 1.41 5.64
N VAL A 30 -0.02 2.47 5.20
CA VAL A 30 0.25 3.18 3.94
C VAL A 30 0.20 4.67 4.20
N GLU A 31 1.23 5.39 3.79
CA GLU A 31 1.26 6.85 3.82
C GLU A 31 1.61 7.42 2.43
N MET A 32 0.94 8.50 2.05
CA MET A 32 1.21 9.24 0.81
C MET A 32 2.03 10.50 1.10
N LEU A 33 3.02 10.80 0.26
CA LEU A 33 3.65 12.12 0.30
C LEU A 33 2.77 13.15 -0.43
N HIS A 34 1.93 13.87 0.32
CA HIS A 34 0.99 14.86 -0.21
C HIS A 34 0.11 14.26 -1.33
N ARG A 35 0.05 14.90 -2.52
CA ARG A 35 -0.63 14.37 -3.71
C ARG A 35 0.34 13.82 -4.77
N SER A 36 1.58 13.48 -4.38
CA SER A 36 2.53 12.84 -5.29
C SER A 36 2.16 11.38 -5.57
N ASN A 37 2.97 10.71 -6.38
CA ASN A 37 2.89 9.27 -6.63
C ASN A 37 3.81 8.45 -5.71
N LEU A 38 4.41 9.06 -4.68
CA LEU A 38 5.26 8.36 -3.71
C LEU A 38 4.42 7.81 -2.56
N LEU A 39 4.56 6.51 -2.32
CA LEU A 39 3.89 5.77 -1.27
C LEU A 39 4.92 5.12 -0.35
N ALA A 40 4.75 5.31 0.95
CA ALA A 40 5.46 4.53 1.97
C ALA A 40 4.54 3.40 2.44
N LEU A 41 5.01 2.16 2.31
CA LEU A 41 4.25 0.95 2.65
C LEU A 41 4.98 0.18 3.75
N VAL A 42 4.24 -0.28 4.76
CA VAL A 42 4.75 -1.21 5.77
C VAL A 42 3.97 -2.51 5.67
N GLY A 43 4.68 -3.61 5.41
CA GLY A 43 4.10 -4.94 5.44
C GLY A 43 3.48 -5.25 6.80
N GLY A 44 2.31 -5.88 6.81
CA GLY A 44 1.63 -6.32 8.03
C GLY A 44 0.70 -7.49 7.76
N GLY A 45 -0.05 -7.92 8.77
CA GLY A 45 -1.02 -9.01 8.62
C GLY A 45 -0.36 -10.37 8.43
N SER A 46 -1.08 -11.27 7.74
CA SER A 46 -0.75 -12.70 7.67
C SER A 46 0.25 -13.05 6.57
N SER A 47 0.36 -12.20 5.56
CA SER A 47 1.23 -12.43 4.39
C SER A 47 1.93 -11.15 3.89
N PRO A 48 2.75 -10.48 4.73
CA PRO A 48 3.53 -9.32 4.31
C PRO A 48 4.56 -9.70 3.25
N LYS A 49 4.59 -8.99 2.12
CA LYS A 49 5.57 -9.22 1.04
C LYS A 49 6.95 -8.63 1.36
N PHE A 50 6.98 -7.57 2.16
CA PHE A 50 8.19 -6.84 2.54
C PHE A 50 8.30 -6.84 4.06
N SER A 51 8.70 -7.99 4.61
CA SER A 51 8.74 -8.23 6.07
C SER A 51 10.12 -8.11 6.69
N GLU A 52 11.18 -7.88 5.92
CA GLU A 52 12.53 -7.72 6.47
C GLU A 52 13.27 -6.60 5.73
N ILE A 53 13.76 -5.62 6.49
CA ILE A 53 14.95 -4.90 6.07
C ILE A 53 16.05 -5.96 6.13
N SER A 54 16.46 -6.49 4.97
CA SER A 54 17.64 -7.36 4.85
C SER A 54 18.86 -6.55 5.33
N GLY A 55 19.15 -6.63 6.63
CA GLY A 55 20.10 -5.75 7.31
C GLY A 55 20.49 -6.24 8.71
N SER A 56 20.49 -7.56 8.91
CA SER A 56 21.07 -8.21 10.08
C SER A 56 21.79 -9.49 9.67
#